data_AF-X1AFP4-F1
#
_entry.id   AF-X1AFP4-F1
#
_cell.length_a   1.000
_cell.length_b   1.000
_cell.length_c   1.000
_cell.angle_alpha   90.00
_cell.angle_beta   90.00
_cell.angle_gamma   90.00
#
_symmetry.space_group_name_H-M   'P 1'
#
loop_
_entity.id
_entity.type
_entity.pdbx_description
1 polymer ?
#
loop_
_entity_poly.entity_id
_entity_poly.type
_entity_poly.pdbx_seq_one_letter_code
_entity_poly.pdbx_strand_id
1 'polypeptide(L)'
;ITNKEIIDNLFSKYQFDSCIHLAAQINVQESIDFPEKSFKNNIVGTFYLLEAGVQYNTKIILIGTCMVYDLADGSKPISETHTVKPVSPYAGSKLAAEELALSYYYGLGLPVVVLRPFNTYGPFQKTDMEGGVVPIFVKRKLNNQKLLIFGDGTQTRDLLYVEDFPNLFTASLVIP
;
A
#
# COMPACT_ATOMS: atom_id res chain seq x y z
N ILE A 1 -13.60 2.75 -2.91
CA ILE A 1 -12.87 2.81 -4.21
C ILE A 1 -13.40 1.86 -5.27
N THR A 2 -14.37 0.99 -4.99
CA THR A 2 -14.90 0.03 -5.96
C THR A 2 -16.18 0.50 -6.67
N ASN A 3 -16.62 1.74 -6.42
CA ASN A 3 -17.75 2.34 -7.13
C ASN A 3 -17.21 3.30 -8.20
N LYS A 4 -17.26 2.86 -9.46
CA LYS A 4 -16.74 3.61 -10.61
C LYS A 4 -17.48 4.95 -10.81
N GLU A 5 -18.79 4.96 -10.67
CA GLU A 5 -19.62 6.15 -10.90
C GLU A 5 -19.31 7.26 -9.88
N ILE A 6 -19.14 6.91 -8.60
CA ILE A 6 -18.75 7.89 -7.57
C ILE A 6 -17.36 8.46 -7.87
N ILE A 7 -16.41 7.61 -8.30
CA ILE A 7 -15.05 8.06 -8.64
C ILE A 7 -15.09 9.03 -9.83
N ASP A 8 -15.77 8.65 -10.91
CA ASP A 8 -15.89 9.48 -12.10
C ASP A 8 -16.53 10.84 -11.79
N ASN A 9 -17.62 10.84 -11.02
CA ASN A 9 -18.28 12.06 -10.57
C ASN A 9 -17.36 12.97 -9.72
N LEU A 10 -16.51 12.40 -8.86
CA LEU A 10 -15.57 13.17 -8.06
C LEU A 10 -14.49 13.82 -8.94
N PHE A 11 -13.88 13.06 -9.85
CA PHE A 11 -12.81 13.58 -10.72
C PHE A 11 -13.35 14.64 -11.69
N SER A 12 -14.52 14.39 -12.29
CA SER A 12 -15.21 15.34 -13.16
C SER A 12 -15.53 16.66 -12.44
N LYS A 13 -16.04 16.57 -11.21
CA LYS A 13 -16.45 17.74 -10.45
C LYS A 13 -15.29 18.60 -9.95
N TYR A 14 -14.23 17.96 -9.44
CA TYR A 14 -13.16 18.67 -8.73
C TYR A 14 -11.90 18.90 -9.55
N GLN A 15 -11.70 18.18 -10.66
CA GLN A 15 -10.56 18.35 -11.59
C GLN A 15 -9.21 18.36 -10.84
N PHE A 16 -8.87 17.24 -10.21
CA PHE A 16 -7.66 17.15 -9.38
C PHE A 16 -6.39 17.17 -10.23
N ASP A 17 -5.36 17.90 -9.79
CA ASP A 17 -4.01 17.82 -10.37
C ASP A 17 -3.34 16.47 -10.05
N SER A 18 -3.61 15.92 -8.87
CA SER A 18 -3.00 14.68 -8.39
C SER A 18 -3.93 13.93 -7.43
N CYS A 19 -3.86 12.59 -7.45
CA CYS A 19 -4.56 11.70 -6.54
C CYS A 19 -3.55 10.81 -5.80
N ILE A 20 -3.52 10.91 -4.46
CA ILE A 20 -2.74 9.99 -3.62
C ILE A 20 -3.65 8.83 -3.22
N HIS A 21 -3.39 7.65 -3.79
CA HIS A 21 -4.22 6.47 -3.61
C HIS A 21 -3.67 5.56 -2.51
N LEU A 22 -4.14 5.77 -1.27
CA LEU A 22 -3.85 4.93 -0.10
C LEU A 22 -4.89 3.83 0.15
N ALA A 23 -6.07 3.92 -0.46
CA ALA A 23 -7.19 3.06 -0.09
C ALA A 23 -6.94 1.62 -0.55
N ALA A 24 -7.01 0.67 0.39
CA ALA A 24 -6.73 -0.74 0.12
C ALA A 24 -7.39 -1.64 1.16
N GLN A 25 -7.57 -2.92 0.82
CA GLN A 25 -7.58 -4.00 1.80
C GLN A 25 -6.12 -4.26 2.20
N ILE A 26 -5.81 -4.22 3.51
CA ILE A 26 -4.42 -4.23 4.02
C ILE A 26 -4.06 -5.43 4.87
N ASN A 27 -5.03 -6.25 5.27
CA ASN A 27 -4.83 -7.35 6.20
C ASN A 27 -4.41 -8.62 5.46
N VAL A 28 -3.21 -9.11 5.75
CA VAL A 28 -2.63 -10.30 5.10
C VAL A 28 -3.44 -11.56 5.38
N GLN A 29 -3.86 -11.80 6.63
CA GLN A 29 -4.63 -13.00 6.98
C GLN A 29 -6.00 -12.97 6.29
N GLU A 30 -6.68 -11.83 6.33
CA GLU A 30 -7.97 -11.67 5.64
C GLU A 30 -7.82 -11.87 4.12
N SER A 31 -6.67 -11.52 3.53
CA SER A 31 -6.44 -11.78 2.10
C SER A 31 -6.33 -13.27 1.77
N ILE A 32 -5.89 -14.10 2.71
CA ILE A 32 -5.82 -15.56 2.54
C ILE A 32 -7.22 -16.15 2.70
N ASP A 33 -7.97 -15.69 3.70
CA ASP A 33 -9.32 -16.19 4.00
C ASP A 33 -10.34 -15.73 2.94
N PHE A 34 -10.21 -14.49 2.46
CA PHE A 34 -11.13 -13.82 1.53
C PHE A 34 -10.37 -13.09 0.40
N PRO A 35 -9.68 -13.82 -0.51
CA PRO A 35 -8.82 -13.23 -1.54
C PRO A 35 -9.56 -12.30 -2.51
N GLU A 36 -10.86 -12.57 -2.76
CA GLU A 36 -11.70 -11.72 -3.60
C GLU A 36 -11.76 -10.27 -3.10
N LYS A 37 -11.74 -10.04 -1.78
CA LYS A 37 -11.76 -8.69 -1.22
C LYS A 37 -10.49 -7.91 -1.58
N SER A 38 -9.34 -8.59 -1.54
CA SER A 38 -8.05 -8.01 -1.97
C SER A 38 -8.06 -7.72 -3.46
N PHE A 39 -8.57 -8.65 -4.27
CA PHE A 39 -8.70 -8.45 -5.72
C PHE A 39 -9.58 -7.22 -6.05
N LYS A 40 -10.81 -7.18 -5.51
CA LYS A 40 -11.76 -6.08 -5.77
C LYS A 40 -11.22 -4.75 -5.29
N ASN A 41 -10.71 -4.67 -4.05
CA ASN A 41 -10.29 -3.39 -3.51
C ASN A 41 -8.96 -2.93 -4.11
N ASN A 42 -7.95 -3.79 -4.16
CA ASN A 42 -6.59 -3.37 -4.48
C ASN A 42 -6.35 -3.33 -5.98
N ILE A 43 -6.97 -4.21 -6.78
CA ILE A 43 -6.79 -4.24 -8.24
C ILE A 43 -7.90 -3.47 -8.93
N VAL A 44 -9.16 -3.89 -8.78
CA VAL A 44 -10.29 -3.26 -9.49
C VAL A 44 -10.49 -1.80 -9.05
N GLY A 45 -10.37 -1.52 -7.75
CA GLY A 45 -10.44 -0.15 -7.24
C GLY A 45 -9.31 0.75 -7.75
N THR A 46 -8.11 0.21 -7.91
CA THR A 46 -6.98 0.95 -8.50
C THR A 46 -7.20 1.18 -9.99
N PHE A 47 -7.66 0.17 -10.73
CA PHE A 47 -8.02 0.31 -12.13
C PHE A 47 -9.00 1.47 -12.37
N TYR A 48 -10.05 1.60 -11.56
CA TYR A 48 -10.99 2.72 -11.71
C TYR A 48 -10.37 4.10 -11.48
N LEU A 49 -9.40 4.22 -10.56
CA LEU A 49 -8.68 5.47 -10.36
C LEU A 49 -7.69 5.77 -11.50
N LEU A 50 -7.08 4.74 -12.09
CA LEU A 50 -6.20 4.90 -13.25
C LEU A 50 -6.98 5.34 -14.49
N GLU A 51 -8.15 4.74 -14.74
CA GLU A 51 -9.07 5.16 -15.81
C GLU A 51 -9.48 6.64 -15.64
N ALA A 52 -9.87 7.03 -14.43
CA ALA A 52 -10.19 8.42 -14.12
C ALA A 52 -8.96 9.33 -14.29
N GLY A 53 -7.78 8.87 -13.88
CA GLY A 53 -6.52 9.59 -14.06
C GLY A 53 -6.24 9.93 -15.52
N VAL A 54 -6.42 8.95 -16.43
CA VAL A 54 -6.27 9.17 -17.88
C VAL A 54 -7.33 10.15 -18.38
N GLN A 55 -8.60 9.93 -18.03
CA GLN A 55 -9.72 10.71 -18.55
C GLN A 55 -9.65 12.19 -18.16
N TYR A 56 -9.18 12.48 -16.94
CA TYR A 56 -9.18 13.84 -16.37
C TYR A 56 -7.77 14.44 -16.22
N ASN A 57 -6.74 13.81 -16.81
CA ASN A 57 -5.34 14.24 -16.72
C ASN A 57 -4.84 14.41 -15.28
N THR A 58 -5.28 13.53 -14.37
CA THR A 58 -4.89 13.54 -12.96
C THR A 58 -3.74 12.57 -12.74
N LYS A 59 -2.60 13.08 -12.26
CA LYS A 59 -1.46 12.24 -11.85
C LYS A 59 -1.84 11.30 -10.71
N ILE A 60 -1.38 10.05 -10.75
CA ILE A 60 -1.67 9.05 -9.72
C ILE A 60 -0.41 8.71 -8.90
N ILE A 61 -0.48 8.89 -7.59
CA ILE A 61 0.53 8.41 -6.65
C ILE A 61 -0.03 7.18 -5.94
N LEU A 62 0.47 6.00 -6.32
CA LEU A 62 0.02 4.72 -5.81
C LEU A 62 0.89 4.29 -4.63
N ILE A 63 0.25 4.02 -3.49
CA ILE A 63 0.94 3.45 -2.33
C ILE A 63 0.92 1.93 -2.44
N GLY A 64 2.05 1.35 -2.83
CA GLY A 64 2.37 -0.07 -2.82
C GLY A 64 2.70 -0.60 -1.42
N THR A 65 3.56 -1.62 -1.34
CA THR A 65 4.02 -2.17 -0.05
C THR A 65 5.37 -2.88 -0.19
N CYS A 66 6.22 -2.80 0.83
CA CYS A 66 7.45 -3.61 0.87
C CYS A 66 7.19 -5.13 0.85
N MET A 67 5.96 -5.57 1.13
CA MET A 67 5.57 -6.99 1.17
C MET A 67 5.58 -7.67 -0.21
N VAL A 68 5.82 -6.92 -1.30
CA VAL A 68 6.02 -7.48 -2.64
C VAL A 68 7.41 -8.09 -2.81
N TYR A 69 8.39 -7.68 -2.02
CA TYR A 69 9.77 -8.15 -2.09
C TYR A 69 9.95 -9.53 -1.47
N ASP A 70 10.94 -10.29 -1.96
CA ASP A 70 11.50 -11.43 -1.22
C ASP A 70 12.32 -10.94 -0.02
N LEU A 71 12.65 -11.87 0.88
CA LEU A 71 13.45 -11.58 2.06
C LEU A 71 14.79 -10.92 1.71
N ALA A 72 15.24 -10.02 2.59
CA ALA A 72 16.60 -9.49 2.51
C ALA A 72 17.59 -10.63 2.79
N ASP A 73 18.67 -10.71 2.01
CA ASP A 73 19.74 -11.69 2.20
C ASP A 73 20.76 -11.26 3.28
N GLY A 74 20.57 -10.07 3.86
CA GLY A 74 21.44 -9.49 4.90
C GLY A 74 22.73 -8.85 4.37
N SER A 75 23.03 -8.97 3.08
CA SER A 75 24.23 -8.38 2.47
C SER A 75 24.05 -6.90 2.14
N LYS A 76 22.83 -6.50 1.77
CA LYS A 76 22.47 -5.12 1.38
C LYS A 76 21.03 -4.79 1.76
N PRO A 77 20.69 -3.49 1.94
CA PRO A 77 19.30 -3.05 2.01
C PRO A 77 18.53 -3.43 0.73
N ILE A 78 17.24 -3.70 0.89
CA ILE A 78 16.32 -3.94 -0.24
C ILE A 78 16.16 -2.63 -1.03
N SER A 79 16.32 -2.70 -2.34
CA SER A 79 16.09 -1.60 -3.29
C SER A 79 14.95 -1.93 -4.25
N GLU A 80 14.58 -0.99 -5.10
CA GLU A 80 13.54 -1.14 -6.12
C GLU A 80 13.78 -2.30 -7.09
N THR A 81 15.06 -2.65 -7.31
CA THR A 81 15.47 -3.77 -8.18
C THR A 81 15.58 -5.11 -7.45
N HIS A 82 15.29 -5.17 -6.15
CA HIS A 82 15.29 -6.42 -5.40
C HIS A 82 14.20 -7.36 -5.94
N THR A 83 14.45 -8.67 -5.86
CA THR A 83 13.51 -9.68 -6.36
C THR A 83 12.15 -9.55 -5.68
N VAL A 84 11.08 -9.55 -6.48
CA VAL A 84 9.71 -9.60 -6.00
C VAL A 84 9.26 -11.06 -5.82
N LYS A 85 8.57 -11.34 -4.72
CA LYS A 85 8.02 -12.64 -4.38
C LYS A 85 6.79 -12.47 -3.49
N PRO A 86 5.63 -12.12 -4.07
CA PRO A 86 4.41 -11.92 -3.30
C PRO A 86 3.93 -13.25 -2.69
N VAL A 87 4.15 -13.42 -1.38
CA VAL A 87 3.81 -14.67 -0.64
C VAL A 87 2.38 -14.70 -0.08
N SER A 88 1.52 -13.74 -0.45
CA SER A 88 0.12 -13.69 -0.02
C SER A 88 -0.77 -13.05 -1.10
N PRO A 89 -2.09 -13.30 -1.11
CA PRO A 89 -3.01 -12.61 -2.01
C PRO A 89 -3.01 -11.09 -1.84
N TYR A 90 -2.80 -10.57 -0.61
CA TYR A 90 -2.58 -9.15 -0.37
C TYR A 90 -1.36 -8.64 -1.16
N ALA A 91 -0.18 -9.24 -0.94
CA ALA A 91 1.04 -8.82 -1.63
C ALA A 91 0.92 -8.95 -3.15
N GLY A 92 0.31 -10.04 -3.63
CA GLY A 92 0.07 -10.26 -5.06
C GLY A 92 -0.87 -9.21 -5.65
N SER A 93 -1.93 -8.85 -4.93
CA SER A 93 -2.85 -7.80 -5.37
C SER A 93 -2.22 -6.41 -5.42
N LYS A 94 -1.29 -6.12 -4.48
CA LYS A 94 -0.54 -4.86 -4.50
C LYS A 94 0.44 -4.82 -5.67
N LEU A 95 1.21 -5.89 -5.89
CA LEU A 95 2.12 -5.97 -7.04
C LEU A 95 1.35 -5.86 -8.37
N ALA A 96 0.21 -6.55 -8.50
CA ALA A 96 -0.62 -6.44 -9.70
C ALA A 96 -1.13 -5.00 -9.94
N ALA A 97 -1.51 -4.28 -8.89
CA ALA A 97 -1.92 -2.88 -9.00
C ALA A 97 -0.76 -1.96 -9.41
N GLU A 98 0.46 -2.23 -8.94
CA GLU A 98 1.67 -1.50 -9.32
C GLU A 98 2.02 -1.70 -10.79
N GLU A 99 2.08 -2.95 -11.25
CA GLU A 99 2.36 -3.27 -12.65
C GLU A 99 1.27 -2.71 -13.59
N LEU A 100 0.01 -2.73 -13.15
CA LEU A 100 -1.07 -2.10 -13.89
C LEU A 100 -0.84 -0.58 -13.98
N ALA A 101 -0.54 0.10 -12.88
CA ALA A 101 -0.29 1.54 -12.90
C ALA A 101 0.92 1.92 -13.77
N LEU A 102 2.00 1.15 -13.71
CA LEU A 102 3.17 1.35 -14.58
C LEU A 102 2.82 1.12 -16.05
N SER A 103 1.98 0.14 -16.37
CA SER A 103 1.52 -0.04 -17.76
C SER A 103 0.69 1.12 -18.28
N TYR A 104 -0.07 1.83 -17.42
CA TYR A 104 -0.78 3.06 -17.78
C TYR A 104 0.19 4.21 -18.06
N TYR A 105 1.27 4.31 -17.29
CA TYR A 105 2.34 5.28 -17.59
C TYR A 105 2.98 5.00 -18.95
N TYR A 106 3.47 3.77 -19.17
CA TYR A 106 4.17 3.43 -20.41
C TYR A 106 3.26 3.40 -21.65
N GLY A 107 2.03 2.92 -21.49
CA GLY A 107 1.11 2.68 -22.60
C GLY A 107 0.19 3.86 -22.91
N LEU A 108 -0.19 4.64 -21.90
CA LEU A 108 -1.20 5.70 -22.02
C LEU A 108 -0.67 7.09 -21.62
N GLY A 109 0.58 7.20 -21.19
CA GLY A 109 1.20 8.48 -20.82
C GLY A 109 0.68 9.08 -19.51
N LEU A 110 -0.05 8.31 -18.70
CA LEU A 110 -0.55 8.78 -17.39
C LEU A 110 0.63 8.98 -16.44
N PRO A 111 0.85 10.17 -15.86
CA PRO A 111 1.87 10.35 -14.83
C PRO A 111 1.56 9.49 -13.59
N VAL A 112 2.48 8.58 -13.25
CA VAL A 112 2.33 7.63 -12.14
C VAL A 112 3.59 7.61 -11.29
N VAL A 113 3.42 7.62 -9.97
CA VAL A 113 4.49 7.32 -9.00
C VAL A 113 4.04 6.14 -8.14
N VAL A 114 4.90 5.12 -8.01
CA VAL A 114 4.68 3.98 -7.11
C VAL A 114 5.62 4.09 -5.92
N LEU A 115 5.07 4.01 -4.71
CA LEU A 115 5.84 4.04 -3.46
C LEU A 115 5.69 2.70 -2.74
N ARG A 116 6.79 2.08 -2.30
CA ARG A 116 6.78 0.81 -1.56
C ARG A 116 7.26 0.99 -0.11
N PRO A 117 6.47 1.66 0.74
CA PRO A 117 6.88 1.89 2.12
C PRO A 117 7.03 0.57 2.88
N PHE A 118 7.98 0.57 3.81
CA PHE A 118 8.16 -0.48 4.81
C PHE A 118 7.13 -0.35 5.94
N ASN A 119 7.14 -1.30 6.88
CA ASN A 119 6.14 -1.40 7.93
C ASN A 119 6.02 -0.08 8.72
N THR A 120 4.90 0.60 8.54
CA THR A 120 4.66 1.91 9.17
C THR A 120 3.94 1.74 10.50
N TYR A 121 4.33 2.53 11.51
CA TYR A 121 3.68 2.55 12.82
C TYR A 121 3.51 3.97 13.37
N GLY A 122 2.52 4.16 14.25
CA GLY A 122 2.35 5.42 14.97
C GLY A 122 0.92 5.67 15.44
N PRO A 123 0.62 6.90 15.89
CA PRO A 123 -0.73 7.33 16.24
C PRO A 123 -1.77 7.02 15.14
N PHE A 124 -3.03 6.87 15.55
CA PHE A 124 -4.18 6.53 14.69
C PHE A 124 -4.19 5.13 14.06
N GLN A 125 -3.10 4.35 14.20
CA GLN A 125 -3.11 2.94 13.79
C GLN A 125 -4.00 2.10 14.72
N LYS A 126 -4.81 1.21 14.14
CA LYS A 126 -5.63 0.26 14.90
C LYS A 126 -4.75 -0.60 15.82
N THR A 127 -5.33 -1.00 16.94
CA THR A 127 -4.64 -1.74 18.03
C THR A 127 -5.22 -3.14 18.25
N ASP A 128 -6.12 -3.59 17.37
CA ASP A 128 -6.65 -4.96 17.34
C ASP A 128 -5.82 -5.83 16.37
N MET A 129 -6.29 -7.04 16.08
CA MET A 129 -5.60 -7.98 15.19
C MET A 129 -5.56 -7.54 13.72
N GLU A 130 -6.25 -6.44 13.37
CA GLU A 130 -6.12 -5.78 12.06
C GLU A 130 -5.03 -4.70 12.06
N GLY A 131 -4.44 -4.40 13.22
CA GLY A 131 -3.38 -3.43 13.42
C GLY A 131 -1.97 -3.95 13.15
N GLY A 132 -0.99 -3.04 13.16
CA GLY A 132 0.42 -3.38 13.08
C GLY A 132 0.97 -3.98 14.39
N VAL A 133 2.13 -4.64 14.32
CA VAL A 133 2.74 -5.28 15.50
C VAL A 133 3.02 -4.29 16.65
N VAL A 134 3.49 -3.08 16.33
CA VAL A 134 3.85 -2.06 17.32
C VAL A 134 2.64 -1.61 18.17
N PRO A 135 1.52 -1.13 17.60
CA PRO A 135 0.37 -0.73 18.42
C PRO A 135 -0.26 -1.90 19.20
N ILE A 136 -0.25 -3.12 18.64
CA ILE A 136 -0.71 -4.32 19.36
C ILE A 136 0.15 -4.55 20.60
N PHE A 137 1.48 -4.53 20.46
CA PHE A 137 2.39 -4.78 21.58
C PHE A 137 2.28 -3.70 22.65
N VAL A 138 2.21 -2.42 22.24
CA VAL A 138 2.00 -1.29 23.15
C VAL A 138 0.70 -1.46 23.94
N LYS A 139 -0.42 -1.75 23.28
CA LYS A 139 -1.71 -1.96 23.96
C LYS A 139 -1.68 -3.14 24.92
N ARG A 140 -1.11 -4.27 24.51
CA ARG A 140 -0.99 -5.45 25.39
C ARG A 140 -0.16 -5.14 26.62
N LYS A 141 0.95 -4.42 26.46
CA LYS A 141 1.79 -3.98 27.58
C LYS A 141 1.04 -3.05 28.52
N LEU A 142 0.31 -2.06 28.00
CA LEU A 142 -0.51 -1.14 28.80
C LEU A 142 -1.61 -1.88 29.58
N ASN A 143 -2.15 -2.97 29.02
CA ASN A 143 -3.16 -3.81 29.66
C ASN A 143 -2.58 -4.93 30.55
N ASN A 144 -1.27 -4.93 30.83
CA ASN A 144 -0.59 -5.99 31.58
C ASN A 144 -0.79 -7.41 30.99
N GLN A 145 -0.95 -7.50 29.67
CA GLN A 145 -1.09 -8.77 28.95
C GLN A 145 0.26 -9.24 28.40
N LYS A 146 0.46 -10.56 28.33
CA LYS A 146 1.66 -11.15 27.71
C LYS A 146 1.76 -10.75 26.23
N LEU A 147 2.95 -10.38 25.76
CA LEU A 147 3.17 -10.19 24.32
C LEU A 147 3.04 -11.53 23.59
N LEU A 148 2.38 -11.52 22.43
CA LEU A 148 2.18 -12.72 21.61
C LEU A 148 3.05 -12.60 20.37
N ILE A 149 3.94 -13.57 20.19
CA ILE A 149 4.85 -13.64 19.04
C ILE A 149 4.40 -14.80 18.17
N PHE A 150 4.21 -14.54 16.88
CA PHE A 150 3.96 -15.58 15.89
C PHE A 150 5.29 -16.14 15.38
N GLY A 151 5.41 -17.48 15.36
CA GLY A 151 6.66 -18.15 15.02
C GLY A 151 7.67 -18.14 16.17
N ASP A 152 8.96 -18.16 15.83
CA ASP A 152 10.07 -18.16 16.80
C ASP A 152 10.49 -16.75 17.26
N GLY A 153 10.01 -15.70 16.59
CA GLY A 153 10.33 -14.31 16.92
C GLY A 153 11.64 -13.80 16.35
N THR A 154 12.30 -14.57 15.48
CA THR A 154 13.58 -14.19 14.87
C THR A 154 13.41 -13.32 13.61
N GLN A 155 12.17 -13.20 13.12
CA GLN A 155 11.85 -12.36 11.96
C GLN A 155 12.12 -10.88 12.22
N THR A 156 12.68 -10.20 11.22
CA THR A 156 12.98 -8.76 11.29
C THR A 156 11.97 -7.95 10.48
N ARG A 157 11.79 -6.68 10.86
CA ARG A 157 11.02 -5.68 10.11
C ARG A 157 11.76 -4.35 10.19
N ASP A 158 11.78 -3.62 9.08
CA ASP A 158 12.12 -2.20 9.11
C ASP A 158 10.85 -1.42 9.49
N LEU A 159 10.95 -0.56 10.50
CA LEU A 159 9.83 0.14 11.12
C LEU A 159 9.94 1.64 10.86
N LEU A 160 9.04 2.15 10.03
CA LEU A 160 8.95 3.57 9.68
C LEU A 160 7.92 4.27 10.57
N TYR A 161 8.30 5.40 11.19
CA TYR A 161 7.34 6.18 11.96
C TYR A 161 6.40 6.96 11.04
N VAL A 162 5.12 7.01 11.39
CA VAL A 162 4.08 7.60 10.54
C VAL A 162 4.28 9.08 10.25
N GLU A 163 4.95 9.83 11.12
CA GLU A 163 5.20 11.26 10.90
C GLU A 163 6.35 11.54 9.92
N ASP A 164 7.15 10.53 9.59
CA ASP A 164 8.13 10.61 8.49
C ASP A 164 7.46 10.41 7.12
N PHE A 165 6.24 9.86 7.11
CA PHE A 165 5.50 9.50 5.91
C PHE A 165 5.05 10.69 5.03
N PRO A 166 4.59 11.83 5.58
CA PRO A 166 4.19 12.99 4.78
C PRO A 166 5.31 13.54 3.89
N ASN A 167 6.57 13.47 4.34
CA ASN A 167 7.72 13.92 3.54
C ASN A 167 7.83 13.12 2.23
N LEU A 168 7.48 11.82 2.26
CA LEU A 168 7.43 10.96 1.08
C LEU A 168 6.37 11.44 0.08
N PHE A 169 5.21 11.87 0.57
CA PHE A 169 4.13 12.37 -0.28
C PHE A 169 4.48 13.69 -0.94
N THR A 170 5.02 14.65 -0.18
CA THR A 170 5.42 15.95 -0.73
C THR A 170 6.47 15.80 -1.82
N ALA A 171 7.46 14.92 -1.61
CA ALA A 171 8.45 14.60 -2.62
C ALA A 171 7.81 13.96 -3.87
N SER A 172 6.87 13.03 -3.70
CA SER A 172 6.22 12.35 -4.82
C SER A 172 5.36 13.26 -5.69
N LEU A 173 4.79 14.33 -5.12
CA LEU A 173 3.94 15.28 -5.85
C LEU A 173 4.73 16.07 -6.90
N VAL A 174 6.00 16.34 -6.66
CA VAL A 174 6.85 17.15 -7.56
C VAL A 174 7.61 16.35 -8.62
N ILE A 175 7.55 15.01 -8.58
CA ILE A 175 8.15 14.15 -9.61
C ILE A 175 7.29 14.24 -10.88
N PRO A 176 7.86 14.56 -12.06
CA PRO A 176 7.09 14.65 -13.30
C PRO A 176 6.46 13.32 -13.72
#